data_AF-A5IYE9-F1
#
_entry.id   AF-A5IYE9-F1
#
_cell.length_a   1.000
_cell.length_b   1.000
_cell.length_c   1.000
_cell.angle_alpha   90.00
_cell.angle_beta   90.00
_cell.angle_gamma   90.00
#
_symmetry.space_group_name_H-M   'P 1'
#
loop_
_entity.id
_entity.type
_entity.pdbx_description
1 polymer ?
#
loop_
_entity_poly.entity_id
_entity_poly.type
_entity_poly.pdbx_seq_one_letter_code
_entity_poly.pdbx_strand_id
1 'polypeptide(L)'
;MKKSSKFLSALGIISVLTTLPLIAAKCNEPEVKKDKDGSKTDTPATTTTTETTDVNSIVKDLKDVLTLSSDSKKDDILKKLKEDSSKYTLWYDRKDHNIVITEGTKAPFGKGFRGKKWVLFTLNDKASKITGDFQLVNDTKPTYSENKLSTQLNFSIDEKKENITIKYKVGEFKGKDTVPEISEKANESTVSIK
;
A
#
# COMPACT_ATOMS: atom_id res chain seq x y z
N MET A 1 -6.07 37.16 -47.17
CA MET A 1 -4.67 37.60 -46.96
C MET A 1 -4.13 36.96 -45.69
N LYS A 2 -2.84 36.60 -45.71
CA LYS A 2 -1.97 35.96 -44.70
C LYS A 2 -2.22 36.49 -43.27
N LYS A 3 -2.00 35.71 -42.19
CA LYS A 3 -0.67 35.33 -41.70
C LYS A 3 -0.71 34.10 -40.77
N SER A 4 0.14 33.14 -41.10
CA SER A 4 0.59 32.04 -40.25
C SER A 4 1.76 32.50 -39.37
N SER A 5 1.77 32.13 -38.08
CA SER A 5 2.98 32.18 -37.25
C SER A 5 3.25 30.79 -36.69
N LYS A 6 4.35 30.20 -37.14
CA LYS A 6 4.94 28.97 -36.60
C LYS A 6 5.92 29.38 -35.50
N PHE A 7 5.82 28.76 -34.31
CA PHE A 7 6.86 28.82 -33.30
C PHE A 7 7.56 27.46 -33.24
N LEU A 8 8.85 27.46 -33.56
CA LEU A 8 9.79 26.37 -33.33
C LEU A 8 10.44 26.62 -31.97
N SER A 9 10.47 25.61 -31.11
CA SER A 9 11.31 25.61 -29.92
C SER A 9 12.10 24.31 -29.90
N ALA A 10 13.38 24.43 -30.24
CA ALA A 10 14.39 23.41 -30.05
C ALA A 10 15.20 23.78 -28.82
N LEU A 11 15.25 22.90 -27.82
CA LEU A 11 16.26 22.93 -26.77
C LEU A 11 16.64 21.49 -26.44
N GLY A 12 17.84 21.11 -26.88
CA GLY A 12 18.49 19.87 -26.49
C GLY A 12 19.12 20.03 -25.11
N ILE A 13 19.17 18.91 -24.37
CA ILE A 13 20.02 18.78 -23.19
C ILE A 13 20.75 17.45 -23.31
N ILE A 14 22.07 17.56 -23.48
CA ILE A 14 23.03 16.46 -23.35
C ILE A 14 23.31 16.34 -21.85
N SER A 15 23.05 15.18 -21.25
CA SER A 15 23.49 14.88 -19.89
C SER A 15 24.57 13.80 -19.93
N VAL A 16 25.71 14.15 -19.37
CA VAL A 16 26.93 13.35 -19.25
C VAL A 16 26.72 12.33 -18.12
N LEU A 17 26.91 11.04 -18.40
CA LEU A 17 26.96 9.98 -17.40
C LEU A 17 28.38 9.93 -16.81
N THR A 18 28.53 10.43 -15.59
CA THR A 18 29.75 10.24 -14.78
C THR A 18 29.66 8.95 -13.97
N THR A 19 30.80 8.29 -13.91
CA THR A 19 31.08 6.94 -13.38
C THR A 19 30.97 6.85 -11.86
N LEU A 20 30.41 5.75 -11.36
CA LEU A 20 30.53 5.32 -9.96
C LEU A 20 31.62 4.23 -9.84
N PRO A 21 32.57 4.34 -8.89
CA PRO A 21 33.47 3.26 -8.56
C PRO A 21 32.76 2.17 -7.74
N LEU A 22 32.98 0.91 -8.11
CA LEU A 22 32.64 -0.25 -7.29
C LEU A 22 33.54 -0.27 -6.05
N ILE A 23 32.95 -0.19 -4.86
CA ILE A 23 33.62 -0.51 -3.59
C ILE A 23 33.33 -1.99 -3.31
N ALA A 24 34.31 -2.85 -3.60
CA ALA A 24 34.29 -4.24 -3.16
C ALA A 24 34.66 -4.29 -1.67
N ALA A 25 33.73 -4.78 -0.86
CA ALA A 25 33.90 -4.99 0.57
C ALA A 25 34.96 -6.06 0.84
N LYS A 26 35.81 -5.73 1.81
CA LYS A 26 36.88 -6.53 2.41
C LYS A 26 36.27 -7.74 3.14
N CYS A 27 36.57 -8.95 2.69
CA CYS A 27 36.29 -10.18 3.43
C CYS A 27 37.20 -10.23 4.67
N ASN A 28 36.62 -10.19 5.86
CA ASN A 28 37.27 -10.64 7.08
C ASN A 28 37.14 -12.17 7.13
N GLU A 29 38.25 -12.88 7.07
CA GLU A 29 38.35 -14.25 7.59
C GLU A 29 38.32 -14.20 9.12
N PRO A 30 37.47 -14.97 9.80
CA PRO A 30 37.74 -15.37 11.16
C PRO A 30 38.59 -16.65 11.15
N GLU A 31 39.80 -16.54 11.69
CA GLU A 31 40.64 -17.68 12.06
C GLU A 31 39.87 -18.60 13.02
N VAL A 32 39.59 -19.82 12.57
CA VAL A 32 39.04 -20.90 13.38
C VAL A 32 40.17 -21.47 14.24
N LYS A 33 40.15 -21.16 15.53
CA LYS A 33 40.89 -21.94 16.54
C LYS A 33 40.18 -23.27 16.75
N LYS A 34 40.86 -24.35 16.34
CA LYS A 34 40.59 -25.72 16.79
C LYS A 34 41.02 -25.83 18.24
N ASP A 35 40.12 -26.26 19.11
CA ASP A 35 40.45 -27.17 20.20
C ASP A 35 39.33 -28.20 20.39
N LYS A 36 39.76 -29.44 20.60
CA LYS A 36 38.94 -30.65 20.71
C LYS A 36 38.38 -30.82 22.12
N ASP A 37 37.19 -31.42 22.13
CA ASP A 37 36.71 -32.50 23.02
C ASP A 37 35.62 -32.15 24.04
N GLY A 38 34.58 -32.99 24.10
CA GLY A 38 33.57 -32.99 25.17
C GLY A 38 32.09 -33.01 24.79
N SER A 39 31.61 -34.16 24.31
CA SER A 39 30.25 -34.74 24.43
C SER A 39 29.17 -34.01 25.28
N LYS A 40 28.00 -33.71 24.67
CA LYS A 40 26.66 -34.21 25.08
C LYS A 40 25.53 -33.67 24.17
N THR A 41 24.59 -34.58 23.90
CA THR A 41 23.27 -34.42 23.27
C THR A 41 22.47 -33.27 23.88
N ASP A 42 21.83 -32.42 23.05
CA ASP A 42 20.39 -32.13 23.10
C ASP A 42 19.99 -30.93 22.22
N THR A 43 18.89 -31.15 21.49
CA THR A 43 17.95 -30.17 20.93
C THR A 43 18.43 -29.31 19.74
N PRO A 44 17.79 -29.41 18.56
CA PRO A 44 18.01 -28.43 17.50
C PRO A 44 17.54 -27.08 18.03
N ALA A 45 18.44 -26.10 18.05
CA ALA A 45 18.12 -24.72 18.32
C ALA A 45 17.03 -24.30 17.32
N THR A 46 15.77 -24.36 17.76
CA THR A 46 14.69 -23.59 17.18
C THR A 46 15.12 -22.15 17.33
N THR A 47 15.68 -21.60 16.26
CA THR A 47 15.69 -20.17 15.99
C THR A 47 14.26 -19.72 16.17
N THR A 48 13.95 -19.28 17.39
CA THR A 48 12.74 -18.55 17.68
C THR A 48 13.00 -17.21 17.02
N THR A 49 12.66 -17.16 15.72
CA THR A 49 12.57 -15.91 14.98
C THR A 49 11.51 -15.12 15.73
N THR A 50 11.95 -14.20 16.58
CA THR A 50 11.11 -13.16 17.12
C THR A 50 10.59 -12.42 15.89
N GLU A 51 9.38 -12.75 15.43
CA GLU A 51 8.73 -12.04 14.34
C GLU A 51 8.47 -10.62 14.83
N THR A 52 9.47 -9.75 14.69
CA THR A 52 9.24 -8.31 14.69
C THR A 52 8.22 -8.07 13.59
N THR A 53 7.04 -7.62 13.98
CA THR A 53 5.93 -7.37 13.07
C THR A 53 6.27 -6.15 12.22
N ASP A 54 7.00 -6.36 11.14
CA ASP A 54 7.37 -5.32 10.17
C ASP A 54 6.36 -5.25 9.03
N VAL A 55 6.30 -4.11 8.33
CA VAL A 55 5.32 -3.88 7.24
C VAL A 55 5.45 -4.87 6.07
N ASN A 56 6.64 -5.43 5.82
CA ASN A 56 6.89 -6.40 4.75
C ASN A 56 6.45 -7.82 5.15
N SER A 57 6.49 -8.15 6.44
CA SER A 57 5.91 -9.38 6.97
C SER A 57 4.39 -9.35 6.87
N ILE A 58 3.76 -8.24 7.28
CA ILE A 58 2.31 -8.08 7.24
C ILE A 58 1.77 -8.19 5.81
N VAL A 59 2.33 -7.44 4.86
CA VAL A 59 1.77 -7.34 3.50
C VAL A 59 1.70 -8.68 2.78
N LYS A 60 2.58 -9.65 3.09
CA LYS A 60 2.63 -10.98 2.46
C LYS A 60 1.35 -11.77 2.69
N ASP A 61 0.75 -11.63 3.86
CA ASP A 61 -0.45 -12.37 4.26
C ASP A 61 -1.76 -11.69 3.79
N LEU A 62 -1.65 -10.47 3.26
CA LEU A 62 -2.80 -9.65 2.90
C LEU A 62 -3.35 -9.88 1.49
N LYS A 63 -3.28 -11.10 0.95
CA LYS A 63 -3.95 -11.40 -0.31
C LYS A 63 -5.43 -11.72 -0.06
N ASP A 64 -6.32 -11.08 -0.81
CA ASP A 64 -7.77 -11.31 -0.77
C ASP A 64 -8.35 -11.21 0.66
N VAL A 65 -8.07 -10.08 1.31
CA VAL A 65 -8.52 -9.76 2.68
C VAL A 65 -9.79 -8.93 2.74
N LEU A 66 -10.27 -8.46 1.60
CA LEU A 66 -11.47 -7.64 1.51
C LEU A 66 -12.72 -8.50 1.34
N THR A 67 -13.77 -8.13 2.07
CA THR A 67 -15.10 -8.73 2.01
C THR A 67 -16.13 -7.63 1.78
N LEU A 68 -17.22 -7.91 1.06
CA LEU A 68 -18.28 -6.92 0.87
C LEU A 68 -18.92 -6.58 2.21
N SER A 69 -19.19 -5.29 2.42
CA SER A 69 -19.87 -4.84 3.62
C SER A 69 -21.33 -5.32 3.69
N SER A 70 -21.89 -5.27 4.90
CA SER A 70 -23.33 -5.42 5.16
C SER A 70 -24.08 -4.08 5.15
N ASP A 71 -23.47 -3.00 4.65
CA ASP A 71 -24.10 -1.68 4.57
C ASP A 71 -25.33 -1.75 3.66
N SER A 72 -26.49 -1.26 4.14
CA SER A 72 -27.76 -1.32 3.41
C SER A 72 -27.75 -0.51 2.11
N LYS A 73 -26.80 0.43 1.94
CA LYS A 73 -26.65 1.24 0.73
C LYS A 73 -25.63 0.67 -0.25
N LYS A 74 -24.96 -0.43 0.09
CA LYS A 74 -23.90 -1.03 -0.74
C LYS A 74 -24.34 -1.26 -2.17
N ASP A 75 -25.50 -1.87 -2.39
CA ASP A 75 -25.95 -2.28 -3.73
C ASP A 75 -26.25 -1.05 -4.62
N ASP A 76 -26.90 -0.02 -4.06
CA ASP A 76 -27.12 1.25 -4.74
C ASP A 76 -25.81 1.93 -5.16
N ILE A 77 -24.78 1.82 -4.31
CA ILE A 77 -23.47 2.43 -4.57
C ILE A 77 -22.69 1.63 -5.59
N LEU A 78 -22.71 0.30 -5.49
CA LEU A 78 -22.10 -0.57 -6.49
C LEU A 78 -22.72 -0.31 -7.86
N LYS A 79 -24.04 -0.15 -7.95
CA LYS A 79 -24.70 0.22 -9.20
C LYS A 79 -24.14 1.52 -9.79
N LYS A 80 -24.06 2.59 -8.99
CA LYS A 80 -23.52 3.88 -9.45
C LYS A 80 -22.03 3.82 -9.80
N LEU A 81 -21.26 3.04 -9.03
CA LEU A 81 -19.85 2.83 -9.27
C LEU A 81 -19.62 2.06 -10.59
N LYS A 82 -20.47 1.07 -10.90
CA LYS A 82 -20.47 0.36 -12.19
C LYS A 82 -20.86 1.29 -13.35
N GLU A 83 -21.73 2.26 -13.14
CA GLU A 83 -22.12 3.24 -14.17
C GLU A 83 -20.94 4.15 -14.56
N ASP A 84 -20.27 4.75 -13.57
CA ASP A 84 -19.13 5.64 -13.78
C ASP A 84 -18.16 5.63 -12.59
N SER A 85 -17.15 4.77 -12.67
CA SER A 85 -16.18 4.60 -11.58
C SER A 85 -15.23 5.79 -11.42
N SER A 86 -15.07 6.62 -12.45
CA SER A 86 -14.15 7.78 -12.43
C SER A 86 -14.59 8.88 -11.46
N LYS A 87 -15.86 8.89 -11.09
CA LYS A 87 -16.44 9.82 -10.10
C LYS A 87 -16.14 9.45 -8.66
N TYR A 88 -15.62 8.26 -8.40
CA TYR A 88 -15.50 7.72 -7.05
C TYR A 88 -14.05 7.49 -6.64
N THR A 89 -13.80 7.61 -5.34
CA THR A 89 -12.52 7.25 -4.73
C THR A 89 -12.75 6.32 -3.54
N LEU A 90 -11.82 5.39 -3.36
CA LEU A 90 -11.80 4.47 -2.22
C LEU A 90 -10.75 4.91 -1.21
N TRP A 91 -11.09 4.76 0.07
CA TRP A 91 -10.23 5.18 1.17
C TRP A 91 -10.26 4.16 2.30
N TYR A 92 -9.10 3.86 2.87
CA TYR A 92 -9.01 3.13 4.13
C TYR A 92 -9.38 4.05 5.29
N ASP A 93 -10.41 3.68 6.05
CA ASP A 93 -10.82 4.35 7.29
C ASP A 93 -10.02 3.75 8.45
N ARG A 94 -9.04 4.51 8.94
CA ARG A 94 -8.16 4.09 10.05
C ARG A 94 -8.90 3.82 11.35
N LYS A 95 -10.04 4.48 11.56
CA LYS A 95 -10.77 4.39 12.84
C LYS A 95 -11.60 3.11 12.88
N ASP A 96 -12.30 2.84 11.79
CA ASP A 96 -13.27 1.74 11.71
C ASP A 96 -12.71 0.52 10.97
N HIS A 97 -11.47 0.58 10.49
CA HIS A 97 -10.74 -0.50 9.79
C HIS A 97 -11.46 -1.03 8.54
N ASN A 98 -12.09 -0.14 7.77
CA ASN A 98 -12.90 -0.48 6.61
C ASN A 98 -12.45 0.27 5.35
N ILE A 99 -12.88 -0.18 4.18
CA ILE A 99 -12.75 0.58 2.94
C ILE A 99 -14.04 1.33 2.68
N VAL A 100 -13.95 2.66 2.66
CA VAL A 100 -15.06 3.55 2.36
C VAL A 100 -14.96 4.09 0.94
N ILE A 101 -16.11 4.30 0.33
CA ILE A 101 -16.26 4.96 -0.97
C ILE A 101 -16.89 6.34 -0.78
N THR A 102 -16.40 7.31 -1.55
CA THR A 102 -16.97 8.66 -1.65
C THR A 102 -16.95 9.13 -3.09
N GLU A 103 -17.88 10.00 -3.44
CA GLU A 103 -17.85 10.75 -4.70
C GLU A 103 -16.82 11.88 -4.64
N GLY A 104 -16.13 12.13 -5.75
CA GLY A 104 -15.07 13.11 -5.89
C GLY A 104 -13.70 12.64 -5.40
N THR A 105 -12.78 13.60 -5.27
CA THR A 105 -11.35 13.35 -4.99
C THR A 105 -10.92 13.68 -3.56
N LYS A 106 -11.83 14.24 -2.75
CA LYS A 106 -11.51 14.64 -1.38
C LYS A 106 -11.62 13.47 -0.43
N ALA A 107 -10.66 13.37 0.50
CA ALA A 107 -10.72 12.40 1.59
C ALA A 107 -12.05 12.53 2.37
N PRO A 108 -12.74 11.42 2.66
CA PRO A 108 -14.01 11.42 3.38
C PRO A 108 -13.82 11.57 4.90
N PHE A 109 -12.77 12.27 5.32
CA PHE A 109 -12.35 12.39 6.71
C PHE A 109 -11.98 13.83 7.05
N GLY A 110 -12.17 14.22 8.32
CA GLY A 110 -11.76 15.52 8.84
C GLY A 110 -12.79 16.65 8.66
N LYS A 111 -12.45 17.83 9.22
CA LYS A 111 -13.37 18.97 9.41
C LYS A 111 -13.88 19.63 8.11
N GLY A 112 -13.30 19.31 6.96
CA GLY A 112 -13.65 19.93 5.66
C GLY A 112 -14.53 19.08 4.75
N PHE A 113 -14.83 17.84 5.13
CA PHE A 113 -15.65 16.95 4.31
C PHE A 113 -17.14 17.22 4.52
N ARG A 114 -17.86 17.51 3.43
CA ARG A 114 -19.33 17.72 3.42
C ARG A 114 -20.07 16.71 2.54
N GLY A 115 -19.34 15.74 1.99
CA GLY A 115 -19.90 14.70 1.12
C GLY A 115 -20.55 13.56 1.91
N LYS A 116 -20.99 12.55 1.19
CA LYS A 116 -21.41 11.27 1.77
C LYS A 116 -20.29 10.26 1.58
N LYS A 117 -20.06 9.44 2.60
CA LYS A 117 -19.20 8.27 2.54
C LYS A 117 -20.01 7.04 2.92
N TRP A 118 -19.59 5.89 2.42
CA TRP A 118 -20.26 4.62 2.69
C TRP A 118 -19.23 3.52 2.81
N VAL A 119 -19.51 2.51 3.63
CA VAL A 119 -18.60 1.36 3.78
C VAL A 119 -18.86 0.39 2.65
N LEU A 120 -17.85 0.13 1.81
CA LEU A 120 -17.96 -0.79 0.69
C LEU A 120 -17.37 -2.15 1.00
N PHE A 121 -16.22 -2.16 1.70
CA PHE A 121 -15.54 -3.39 2.08
C PHE A 121 -15.10 -3.37 3.55
N THR A 122 -15.10 -4.55 4.14
CA THR A 122 -14.57 -4.84 5.49
C THR A 122 -13.35 -5.75 5.36
N LEU A 123 -12.44 -5.68 6.33
CA LEU A 123 -11.30 -6.57 6.45
C LEU A 123 -11.71 -7.91 7.07
N ASN A 124 -11.22 -9.03 6.54
CA ASN A 124 -11.34 -10.34 7.17
C ASN A 124 -10.18 -10.63 8.14
N ASP A 125 -10.22 -11.78 8.82
CA ASP A 125 -9.29 -12.14 9.90
C ASP A 125 -7.82 -12.17 9.48
N LYS A 126 -7.51 -12.38 8.19
CA LYS A 126 -6.13 -12.33 7.68
C LYS A 126 -5.50 -10.95 7.84
N ALA A 127 -6.32 -9.90 7.87
CA ALA A 127 -5.88 -8.53 8.06
C ALA A 127 -5.95 -8.07 9.52
N SER A 128 -6.02 -8.99 10.50
CA SER A 128 -6.00 -8.69 11.94
C SER A 128 -4.79 -7.85 12.39
N LYS A 129 -3.66 -7.95 11.68
CA LYS A 129 -2.46 -7.13 11.92
C LYS A 129 -2.60 -5.66 11.44
N ILE A 130 -3.65 -5.33 10.70
CA ILE A 130 -3.94 -3.97 10.20
C ILE A 130 -4.73 -3.19 11.25
N THR A 131 -4.05 -2.85 12.33
CA THR A 131 -4.58 -2.09 13.46
C THR A 131 -3.52 -1.18 14.07
N GLY A 132 -3.94 -0.27 14.95
CA GLY A 132 -3.06 0.69 15.62
C GLY A 132 -2.29 1.57 14.62
N ASP A 133 -0.98 1.40 14.58
CA ASP A 133 -0.09 2.17 13.72
C ASP A 133 -0.01 1.63 12.29
N PHE A 134 -0.46 0.39 12.06
CA PHE A 134 -0.49 -0.22 10.73
C PHE A 134 -1.79 0.10 9.98
N GLN A 135 -1.66 0.41 8.69
CA GLN A 135 -2.79 0.74 7.84
C GLN A 135 -2.55 0.36 6.38
N LEU A 136 -3.65 0.16 5.65
CA LEU A 136 -3.59 0.06 4.19
C LEU A 136 -3.33 1.44 3.60
N VAL A 137 -2.40 1.50 2.66
CA VAL A 137 -2.01 2.74 1.97
C VAL A 137 -1.98 2.51 0.46
N ASN A 138 -2.01 3.60 -0.30
CA ASN A 138 -1.92 3.55 -1.76
C ASN A 138 -0.68 2.76 -2.21
N ASP A 139 -0.82 1.89 -3.21
CA ASP A 139 0.29 1.08 -3.71
C ASP A 139 1.32 1.88 -4.53
N THR A 140 0.89 2.94 -5.23
CA THR A 140 1.77 3.76 -6.09
C THR A 140 2.22 5.04 -5.42
N LYS A 141 1.38 5.66 -4.59
CA LYS A 141 1.63 6.92 -3.87
C LYS A 141 1.32 6.78 -2.37
N PRO A 142 2.10 5.96 -1.63
CA PRO A 142 1.77 5.58 -0.24
C PRO A 142 1.83 6.74 0.75
N THR A 143 2.41 7.88 0.38
CA THR A 143 2.45 9.13 1.16
C THR A 143 1.95 10.30 0.32
N TYR A 144 1.35 11.30 0.97
CA TYR A 144 1.01 12.60 0.34
C TYR A 144 1.83 13.77 0.91
N SER A 145 2.53 13.55 2.02
CA SER A 145 3.64 14.37 2.50
C SER A 145 4.66 13.46 3.18
N GLU A 146 5.86 13.95 3.42
CA GLU A 146 7.01 13.20 3.96
C GLU A 146 6.66 12.29 5.16
N ASN A 147 5.83 12.79 6.06
CA ASN A 147 5.41 12.16 7.32
C ASN A 147 3.94 11.68 7.33
N LYS A 148 3.23 11.68 6.19
CA LYS A 148 1.80 11.34 6.14
C LYS A 148 1.47 10.30 5.08
N LEU A 149 0.94 9.19 5.56
CA LEU A 149 0.46 8.08 4.76
C LEU A 149 -0.84 8.41 4.03
N SER A 150 -0.93 8.00 2.77
CA SER A 150 -2.08 8.16 1.89
C SER A 150 -2.98 6.94 1.99
N THR A 151 -4.17 7.13 2.58
CA THR A 151 -5.17 6.07 2.70
C THR A 151 -6.08 5.97 1.48
N GLN A 152 -5.90 6.80 0.45
CA GLN A 152 -6.60 6.65 -0.82
C GLN A 152 -6.09 5.39 -1.51
N LEU A 153 -6.96 4.45 -1.85
CA LEU A 153 -6.57 3.18 -2.46
C LEU A 153 -6.81 3.21 -3.96
N ASN A 154 -5.90 2.58 -4.72
CA ASN A 154 -6.10 2.39 -6.14
C ASN A 154 -6.98 1.17 -6.36
N PHE A 155 -7.95 1.30 -7.27
CA PHE A 155 -8.84 0.22 -7.62
C PHE A 155 -9.10 0.20 -9.12
N SER A 156 -9.47 -0.98 -9.60
CA SER A 156 -9.94 -1.21 -10.96
C SER A 156 -11.19 -2.07 -10.92
N ILE A 157 -12.07 -1.86 -11.89
CA ILE A 157 -13.21 -2.71 -12.15
C ILE A 157 -12.93 -3.45 -13.44
N ASP A 158 -13.20 -4.75 -13.47
CA ASP A 158 -13.05 -5.53 -14.69
C ASP A 158 -14.04 -5.11 -15.79
N GLU A 159 -13.78 -5.54 -17.02
CA GLU A 159 -14.59 -5.15 -18.19
C GLU A 159 -16.06 -5.57 -18.05
N LYS A 160 -16.30 -6.70 -17.37
CA LYS A 160 -17.64 -7.22 -17.10
C LYS A 160 -18.36 -6.50 -15.96
N LYS A 161 -17.66 -5.67 -15.19
CA LYS A 161 -18.16 -4.98 -14.00
C LYS A 161 -18.68 -5.94 -12.92
N GLU A 162 -18.04 -7.11 -12.83
CA GLU A 162 -18.35 -8.17 -11.87
C GLU A 162 -17.33 -8.24 -10.75
N ASN A 163 -16.13 -7.67 -10.92
CA ASN A 163 -15.07 -7.74 -9.95
C ASN A 163 -14.42 -6.37 -9.73
N ILE A 164 -14.13 -6.07 -8.46
CA ILE A 164 -13.29 -4.93 -8.07
C ILE A 164 -11.98 -5.47 -7.52
N THR A 165 -10.87 -5.01 -8.07
CA THR A 165 -9.53 -5.26 -7.53
C THR A 165 -9.02 -4.00 -6.86
N ILE A 166 -8.59 -4.10 -5.60
CA ILE A 166 -8.00 -3.00 -4.84
C ILE A 166 -6.55 -3.36 -4.54
N LYS A 167 -5.63 -2.46 -4.91
CA LYS A 167 -4.19 -2.60 -4.68
C LYS A 167 -3.76 -1.71 -3.53
N TYR A 168 -2.92 -2.25 -2.66
CA TYR A 168 -2.46 -1.54 -1.47
C TYR A 168 -1.07 -2.00 -1.04
N LYS A 169 -0.43 -1.12 -0.27
CA LYS A 169 0.73 -1.41 0.57
C LYS A 169 0.32 -1.35 2.04
N VAL A 170 1.22 -1.77 2.92
CA VAL A 170 1.08 -1.54 4.36
C VAL A 170 1.99 -0.40 4.76
N GLY A 171 1.46 0.57 5.50
CA GLY A 171 2.24 1.64 6.10
C GLY A 171 2.14 1.60 7.62
N GLU A 172 3.24 1.88 8.31
CA GLU A 172 3.31 2.06 9.76
C GLU A 172 3.49 3.54 10.07
N PHE A 173 2.56 4.12 10.83
CA PHE A 173 2.65 5.49 11.27
C PHE A 173 3.53 5.60 12.53
N LYS A 174 4.71 6.21 12.40
CA LYS A 174 5.69 6.34 13.50
C LYS A 174 5.59 7.66 14.29
N GLY A 175 4.51 8.42 14.11
CA GLY A 175 4.34 9.74 14.70
C GLY A 175 4.48 10.89 13.71
N LYS A 176 4.27 12.12 14.19
CA LYS A 176 4.18 13.31 13.32
C LYS A 176 5.54 13.74 12.76
N ASP A 177 6.63 13.42 13.41
CA ASP A 177 7.96 13.93 13.07
C ASP A 177 8.89 12.81 12.57
N THR A 178 8.30 11.69 12.16
CA THR A 178 9.04 10.50 11.72
C THR A 178 8.50 10.04 10.38
N VAL A 179 9.41 9.72 9.47
CA VAL A 179 9.06 9.14 8.16
C VAL A 179 8.40 7.78 8.42
N PRO A 180 7.18 7.54 7.91
CA PRO A 180 6.51 6.26 8.11
C PRO A 180 7.27 5.15 7.40
N GLU A 181 7.16 3.93 7.92
CA GLU A 181 7.65 2.75 7.22
C GLU A 181 6.59 2.27 6.23
N ILE A 182 7.00 1.84 5.05
CA ILE A 182 6.09 1.39 3.99
C ILE A 182 6.61 0.09 3.40
N SER A 183 5.70 -0.88 3.20
CA SER A 183 6.06 -2.13 2.58
C SER A 183 6.63 -1.93 1.17
N GLU A 184 7.71 -2.65 0.86
CA GLU A 184 8.38 -2.58 -0.44
C GLU A 184 7.45 -3.07 -1.55
N LYS A 185 6.76 -4.18 -1.28
CA LYS A 185 5.80 -4.81 -2.18
C LYS A 185 4.38 -4.39 -1.85
N ALA A 186 3.57 -4.32 -2.90
CA ALA A 186 2.12 -4.20 -2.80
C ALA A 186 1.48 -5.60 -2.77
N ASN A 187 0.24 -5.65 -2.31
CA ASN A 187 -0.65 -6.79 -2.47
C ASN A 187 -2.02 -6.30 -2.98
N GLU A 188 -2.93 -7.23 -3.21
CA GLU A 188 -4.25 -6.91 -3.74
C GLU A 188 -5.33 -7.83 -3.18
N SER A 189 -6.55 -7.33 -3.25
CA SER A 189 -7.76 -8.12 -3.03
C SER A 189 -8.69 -7.93 -4.21
N THR A 190 -9.20 -9.05 -4.74
CA THR A 190 -10.26 -9.04 -5.75
C THR A 190 -11.55 -9.53 -5.13
N VAL A 191 -12.60 -8.71 -5.20
CA VAL A 191 -13.92 -9.01 -4.63
C VAL A 191 -14.97 -9.04 -5.73
N SER A 192 -15.75 -10.11 -5.77
CA SER A 192 -16.90 -10.20 -6.67
C SER A 192 -18.02 -9.28 -6.17
N ILE A 193 -18.53 -8.46 -7.09
CA ILE A 193 -19.59 -7.47 -6.89
C ILE A 193 -20.78 -7.72 -7.81
N LYS A 194 -20.96 -8.97 -8.28
CA LYS A 194 -22.04 -9.32 -9.20
C LYS A 194 -23.40 -8.96 -8.61
#